data_AF-A0EEF6-F1
#
_entry.id   AF-A0EEF6-F1
#
_cell.length_a   1.000
_cell.length_b   1.000
_cell.length_c   1.000
_cell.angle_alpha   90.00
_cell.angle_beta   90.00
_cell.angle_gamma   90.00
#
_symmetry.space_group_name_H-M   'P 1'
#
loop_
_entity.id
_entity.type
_entity.pdbx_description
1 polymer ?
#
loop_
_entity_poly.entity_id
_entity_poly.type
_entity_poly.pdbx_seq_one_letter_code
_entity_poly.pdbx_strand_id
1 'polypeptide(L)'
;MNPNTKAQTRQKQPNCEICMYSFLLSVQQHQCKRCLRAICSECGKYKGLVVNFDLKQEHRVCLVCKDEQEYLEKLINEKKLQYNNNSLNTKEWLQYSCIDKAKEKIINDYYYIKLEESKNNLSQLDYENLKLIKPYVIQIRSQFKYSIIELDYYLTKYLIKDLIKEKTQAEIKESLDNTITDLVFQVLQCFIYDNPSIKCTYNLVQLTQFLLYFHSQPLVLYFINILRKEGCLKRLLENAEQLQSSEIDILQEIGKTNHQIQQTDLFFFRKYLEKYANSMLSSLFIDYLNVPCIIYIFDRIFKYKNYSELEDITALLDIKLKGQDDEFITNQIRRNTKRLDLKKYLNKDDNVEQSQKRNTYTTYEDFFQRNRQSIEPQNQIGQILQLIDSYVLKQQPLTNCHQELIKSLNPEQVQIIEDLIKLQGQKAQIESENIPRSNSINQSKFQRKRPVQPYELNM
;
A
#
# COMPACT_ATOMS: atom_id res chain seq x y z
N MET A 1 6.16 -24.23 -9.07
CA MET A 1 5.42 -24.65 -10.29
C MET A 1 5.10 -26.12 -10.15
N ASN A 2 3.87 -26.52 -10.46
CA ASN A 2 3.47 -27.92 -10.41
C ASN A 2 4.08 -28.63 -11.65
N PRO A 3 4.94 -29.65 -11.52
CA PRO A 3 5.56 -30.32 -12.67
C PRO A 3 4.53 -30.97 -13.62
N ASN A 4 3.26 -31.07 -13.21
CA ASN A 4 2.16 -31.63 -13.99
C ASN A 4 1.32 -30.63 -14.80
N THR A 5 1.59 -29.33 -14.77
CA THR A 5 0.97 -28.42 -15.75
C THR A 5 1.60 -28.66 -17.12
N LYS A 6 0.86 -29.30 -18.04
CA LYS A 6 1.23 -29.40 -19.47
C LYS A 6 1.82 -28.06 -19.90
N ALA A 7 3.05 -28.06 -20.40
CA ALA A 7 3.74 -26.85 -20.81
C ALA A 7 2.85 -26.13 -21.83
N GLN A 8 2.14 -25.09 -21.39
CA GLN A 8 1.45 -24.20 -22.31
C GLN A 8 2.53 -23.72 -23.28
N THR A 9 2.36 -24.04 -24.55
CA THR A 9 3.26 -23.66 -25.63
C THR A 9 3.25 -22.15 -25.71
N ARG A 10 4.19 -21.54 -24.98
CA ARG A 10 4.29 -20.09 -24.91
C ARG A 10 4.58 -19.57 -26.31
N GLN A 11 3.82 -18.56 -26.73
CA GLN A 11 4.02 -17.94 -28.03
C GLN A 11 5.47 -17.44 -28.15
N LYS A 12 6.11 -17.78 -29.27
CA LYS A 12 7.45 -17.29 -29.60
C LYS A 12 7.42 -15.77 -29.58
N GLN A 13 8.37 -15.17 -28.88
CA GLN A 13 8.50 -13.71 -28.84
C GLN A 13 9.26 -13.26 -30.09
N PRO A 14 9.00 -12.06 -30.63
CA PRO A 14 9.73 -11.57 -31.79
C PRO A 14 11.14 -11.07 -31.44
N ASN A 15 11.34 -10.58 -30.22
CA ASN A 15 12.58 -9.94 -29.77
C ASN A 15 13.00 -10.42 -28.38
N CYS A 16 14.31 -10.35 -28.10
CA CYS A 16 14.86 -10.56 -26.77
C CYS A 16 14.30 -9.54 -25.78
N GLU A 17 13.72 -10.00 -24.66
CA GLU A 17 13.12 -9.12 -23.64
C GLU A 17 14.16 -8.29 -22.84
N ILE A 18 15.46 -8.49 -23.07
CA ILE A 18 16.53 -7.76 -22.39
C ILE A 18 17.15 -6.70 -23.31
N CYS A 19 17.62 -7.10 -24.49
CA CYS A 19 18.33 -6.20 -25.42
C CYS A 19 17.51 -5.79 -26.65
N MET A 20 16.26 -6.25 -26.76
CA MET A 20 15.36 -6.00 -27.90
C MET A 20 15.86 -6.52 -29.25
N TYR A 21 16.94 -7.32 -29.28
CA TYR A 21 17.44 -7.95 -30.49
C TYR A 21 16.43 -8.94 -31.07
N SER A 22 16.15 -8.85 -32.37
CA SER A 22 15.15 -9.70 -33.04
C SER A 22 15.61 -11.16 -33.19
N PHE A 23 14.70 -12.09 -32.90
CA PHE A 23 14.93 -13.51 -33.10
C PHE A 23 14.74 -13.85 -34.58
N LEU A 24 15.85 -13.90 -35.31
CA LEU A 24 15.92 -14.36 -36.70
C LEU A 24 16.20 -15.87 -36.76
N LEU A 25 16.13 -16.49 -37.94
CA LEU A 25 16.46 -17.91 -38.14
C LEU A 25 17.84 -18.30 -37.59
N SER A 26 18.80 -17.37 -37.63
CA SER A 26 20.16 -17.55 -37.11
C SER A 26 20.30 -17.33 -35.60
N VAL A 27 19.31 -16.72 -34.94
CA VAL A 27 19.36 -16.40 -33.51
C VAL A 27 18.23 -17.12 -32.79
N GLN A 28 18.57 -18.27 -32.21
CA GLN A 28 17.62 -19.07 -31.45
C GLN A 28 17.12 -18.32 -30.22
N GLN A 29 15.80 -18.36 -30.02
CA GLN A 29 15.18 -17.92 -28.78
C GLN A 29 15.50 -18.92 -27.66
N HIS A 30 16.12 -18.45 -26.57
CA HIS A 30 16.24 -19.20 -25.33
C HIS A 30 15.24 -18.70 -24.30
N GLN A 31 15.03 -19.48 -23.25
CA GLN A 31 14.19 -19.11 -22.12
C GLN A 31 15.02 -19.10 -20.83
N CYS A 32 14.98 -17.99 -20.10
CA CYS A 32 15.55 -17.92 -18.75
C CYS A 32 14.77 -18.87 -17.83
N LYS A 33 15.42 -19.83 -17.16
CA LYS A 33 14.71 -20.75 -16.26
C LYS A 33 14.22 -20.10 -14.96
N ARG A 34 14.81 -18.97 -14.55
CA ARG A 34 14.44 -18.21 -13.35
C ARG A 34 13.22 -17.30 -13.56
N CYS A 35 13.31 -16.33 -14.48
CA CYS A 35 12.22 -15.36 -14.74
C CYS A 35 11.35 -15.67 -15.97
N LEU A 36 11.66 -16.76 -16.68
CA LEU A 36 10.94 -17.22 -17.88
C LEU A 36 11.01 -16.29 -19.10
N ARG A 37 11.76 -15.19 -19.06
CA ARG A 37 11.93 -14.28 -20.21
C ARG A 37 12.51 -14.99 -21.44
N ALA A 38 12.05 -14.61 -22.63
CA ALA A 38 12.65 -14.92 -23.91
C ALA A 38 13.92 -14.09 -24.10
N ILE A 39 15.06 -14.75 -24.30
CA ILE A 39 16.38 -14.10 -24.38
C ILE A 39 17.21 -14.66 -25.53
N CYS A 40 18.10 -13.84 -26.09
CA CYS A 40 19.10 -14.29 -27.06
C CYS A 40 20.26 -15.03 -26.36
N SER A 41 21.14 -15.66 -27.16
CA SER A 41 22.32 -16.38 -26.68
C SER A 41 23.21 -15.53 -25.79
N GLU A 42 23.46 -14.27 -26.16
CA GLU A 42 24.30 -13.34 -25.40
C GLU A 42 23.67 -12.93 -24.06
N CYS A 43 22.40 -12.53 -24.06
CA CYS A 43 21.70 -12.18 -22.82
C CYS A 43 21.47 -13.39 -21.91
N GLY A 44 21.56 -14.61 -22.45
CA GLY A 44 21.35 -15.87 -21.74
C GLY A 44 22.59 -16.74 -21.61
N LYS A 45 23.81 -16.23 -21.77
CA LYS A 45 25.03 -17.05 -21.68
C LYS A 45 25.35 -17.54 -20.26
N TYR A 46 24.71 -16.95 -19.27
CA TYR A 46 24.92 -17.24 -17.86
C TYR A 46 24.19 -18.51 -17.41
N LYS A 47 24.76 -19.19 -16.43
CA LYS A 47 24.13 -20.29 -15.71
C LYS A 47 24.12 -19.98 -14.21
N GLY A 48 23.12 -20.50 -13.52
CA GLY A 48 22.96 -20.37 -12.07
C GLY A 48 21.94 -21.37 -11.55
N LEU A 49 22.00 -21.65 -10.24
CA LEU A 49 20.99 -22.48 -9.58
C LEU A 49 19.63 -21.77 -9.63
N VAL A 50 18.55 -22.53 -9.83
CA VAL A 50 17.19 -21.99 -9.89
C VAL A 50 16.33 -22.76 -8.90
N VAL A 51 16.08 -22.15 -7.75
CA VAL A 51 15.52 -22.79 -6.54
C VAL A 51 14.20 -23.51 -6.78
N ASN A 52 13.32 -22.94 -7.60
CA ASN A 52 12.00 -23.49 -7.92
C ASN A 52 11.98 -24.39 -9.16
N PHE A 53 13.14 -24.70 -9.75
CA PHE A 53 13.27 -25.55 -10.93
C PHE A 53 14.10 -26.80 -10.61
N ASP A 54 15.37 -26.61 -10.26
CA ASP A 54 16.28 -27.68 -9.90
C ASP A 54 17.47 -27.12 -9.13
N LEU A 55 17.69 -27.69 -7.95
CA LEU A 55 18.75 -27.31 -7.00
C LEU A 55 20.06 -28.09 -7.24
N LYS A 56 20.05 -29.11 -8.10
CA LYS A 56 21.22 -29.98 -8.34
C LYS A 56 22.08 -29.51 -9.49
N GLN A 57 21.49 -28.88 -10.51
CA GLN A 57 22.20 -28.42 -11.70
C GLN A 57 22.00 -26.93 -11.93
N GLU A 58 23.00 -26.30 -12.53
CA GLU A 58 22.87 -24.92 -12.98
C GLU A 58 22.09 -24.83 -14.29
N HIS A 59 21.18 -23.86 -14.35
CA HIS A 59 20.30 -23.64 -15.48
C HIS A 59 20.57 -22.31 -16.14
N ARG A 60 20.21 -22.20 -17.42
CA ARG A 60 20.37 -20.97 -18.18
C ARG A 60 19.55 -19.84 -17.56
N VAL A 61 20.22 -18.73 -17.22
CA VAL A 61 19.59 -17.53 -16.67
C VAL A 61 19.93 -16.30 -17.52
N CYS A 62 19.05 -15.30 -17.52
CA CYS A 62 19.35 -14.05 -18.20
C CYS A 62 20.33 -13.20 -17.38
N LEU A 63 21.03 -12.27 -18.04
CA LEU A 63 21.95 -11.31 -17.39
C LEU A 63 21.32 -10.63 -16.16
N VAL A 64 20.11 -10.08 -16.31
CA VAL A 64 19.40 -9.41 -15.21
C VAL A 64 19.17 -10.37 -14.03
N CYS A 65 18.83 -11.62 -14.32
CA CYS A 65 18.62 -12.62 -13.29
C CYS A 65 19.92 -13.01 -12.58
N LYS A 66 21.03 -13.08 -13.32
CA LYS A 66 22.36 -13.40 -12.80
C LYS A 66 22.86 -12.28 -11.90
N ASP A 67 22.79 -11.03 -12.35
CA ASP A 67 23.20 -9.85 -11.57
C ASP A 67 22.43 -9.78 -10.24
N GLU A 68 21.14 -10.08 -10.27
CA GLU A 68 20.31 -10.09 -9.07
C GLU A 68 20.65 -11.23 -8.12
N GLN A 69 20.94 -12.44 -8.63
CA GLN A 69 21.40 -13.56 -7.81
C GLN A 69 22.72 -13.22 -7.11
N GLU A 70 23.70 -12.70 -7.85
CA GLU A 70 24.99 -12.29 -7.30
C GLU A 70 24.85 -11.18 -6.26
N TYR A 71 23.98 -10.20 -6.52
CA TYR A 71 23.66 -9.17 -5.55
C TYR A 71 23.02 -9.75 -4.29
N LEU A 72 22.09 -10.71 -4.41
CA LEU A 72 21.45 -11.34 -3.26
C LEU A 72 22.44 -12.12 -2.41
N GLU A 73 23.30 -12.92 -3.04
CA GLU A 73 24.36 -13.65 -2.34
C GLU A 73 25.31 -12.70 -1.61
N LYS A 74 25.75 -11.64 -2.30
CA LYS A 74 26.55 -10.58 -1.70
C LYS A 74 25.84 -9.95 -0.50
N LEU A 75 24.58 -9.57 -0.65
CA LEU A 75 23.80 -8.93 0.41
C LEU A 75 23.63 -9.84 1.63
N ILE A 76 23.28 -11.11 1.42
CA ILE A 76 23.12 -12.10 2.50
C ILE A 76 24.41 -12.23 3.29
N ASN A 77 25.55 -12.37 2.59
CA ASN A 77 26.85 -12.54 3.23
C ASN A 77 27.32 -11.26 3.94
N GLU A 78 27.26 -10.10 3.27
CA GLU A 78 27.70 -8.82 3.83
C GLU A 78 26.87 -8.39 5.02
N LYS A 79 25.53 -8.53 4.93
CA LYS A 79 24.62 -8.13 6.01
C LYS A 79 24.38 -9.24 7.04
N LYS A 80 25.00 -10.41 6.85
CA LYS A 80 24.84 -11.59 7.71
C LYS A 80 23.35 -11.92 7.91
N LEU A 81 22.59 -11.92 6.81
CA LEU A 81 21.18 -12.23 6.86
C LEU A 81 21.00 -13.71 7.20
N GLN A 82 20.11 -13.99 8.14
CA GLN A 82 19.76 -15.34 8.55
C GLN A 82 18.35 -15.30 9.13
N TYR A 83 17.52 -16.30 8.81
CA TYR A 83 16.16 -16.37 9.33
C TYR A 83 16.16 -16.36 10.88
N ASN A 84 15.23 -15.65 11.50
CA ASN A 84 15.11 -15.54 12.96
C ASN A 84 16.43 -15.20 13.69
N ASN A 85 17.27 -14.34 13.11
CA ASN A 85 18.55 -13.95 13.69
C ASN A 85 18.85 -12.48 13.40
N ASN A 86 19.55 -11.82 14.31
CA ASN A 86 19.85 -10.39 14.19
C ASN A 86 20.95 -10.14 13.16
N SER A 87 20.54 -9.68 11.98
CA SER A 87 21.43 -9.21 10.92
C SER A 87 22.18 -7.91 11.26
N LEU A 88 23.12 -7.49 10.40
CA LEU A 88 23.71 -6.15 10.50
C LEU A 88 22.69 -5.05 10.21
N ASN A 89 21.68 -5.29 9.36
CA ASN A 89 20.57 -4.36 9.14
C ASN A 89 19.83 -4.10 10.45
N THR A 90 19.57 -5.13 11.25
CA THR A 90 18.96 -5.01 12.57
C THR A 90 19.73 -4.05 13.45
N LYS A 91 21.05 -4.23 13.55
CA LYS A 91 21.90 -3.37 14.36
C LYS A 91 21.85 -1.91 13.89
N GLU A 92 21.88 -1.70 12.58
CA GLU A 92 21.71 -0.36 11.99
C GLU A 92 20.33 0.22 12.37
N TRP A 93 19.23 -0.50 12.18
CA TRP A 93 17.87 -0.01 12.45
C TRP A 93 17.63 0.30 13.93
N LEU A 94 18.15 -0.54 14.83
CA LEU A 94 18.12 -0.30 16.27
C LEU A 94 18.91 0.97 16.65
N GLN A 95 20.08 1.19 16.02
CA GLN A 95 20.89 2.39 16.26
C GLN A 95 20.13 3.67 15.87
N TYR A 96 19.48 3.70 14.71
CA TYR A 96 18.63 4.83 14.30
C TYR A 96 17.37 5.00 15.16
N SER A 97 16.96 3.94 15.84
CA SER A 97 15.87 3.97 16.83
C SER A 97 16.32 4.37 18.24
N CYS A 98 17.61 4.69 18.44
CA CYS A 98 18.21 4.99 19.75
C CYS A 98 18.03 3.85 20.77
N ILE A 99 18.13 2.61 20.29
CA ILE A 99 18.05 1.38 21.09
C ILE A 99 19.47 0.85 21.29
N ASP A 100 19.96 0.97 22.52
CA ASP A 100 21.20 0.36 22.94
C ASP A 100 21.01 -1.12 23.34
N LYS A 101 22.10 -1.78 23.70
CA LYS A 101 22.08 -3.19 24.13
C LYS A 101 21.26 -3.44 25.39
N ALA A 102 21.16 -2.47 26.30
CA ALA A 102 20.38 -2.63 27.51
C ALA A 102 18.88 -2.62 27.19
N LYS A 103 18.44 -1.70 26.33
CA LYS A 103 17.07 -1.68 25.81
C LYS A 103 16.76 -2.91 24.95
N GLU A 104 17.68 -3.37 24.11
CA GLU A 104 17.52 -4.62 23.36
C GLU A 104 17.29 -5.82 24.30
N LYS A 105 18.05 -5.90 25.40
CA LYS A 105 17.83 -6.92 26.43
C LYS A 105 16.43 -6.83 27.04
N ILE A 106 15.96 -5.63 27.39
CA ILE A 106 14.61 -5.42 27.93
C ILE A 106 13.54 -5.88 26.93
N ILE A 107 13.73 -5.60 25.63
CA ILE A 107 12.82 -6.08 24.57
C ILE A 107 12.80 -7.61 24.52
N ASN A 108 13.97 -8.26 24.62
CA ASN A 108 14.06 -9.72 24.65
C ASN A 108 13.36 -10.31 25.88
N ASP A 109 13.64 -9.76 27.07
CA ASP A 109 13.04 -10.22 28.33
C ASP A 109 11.52 -10.06 28.29
N TYR A 110 11.02 -8.91 27.80
CA TYR A 110 9.60 -8.66 27.60
C TYR A 110 8.95 -9.72 26.69
N TYR A 111 9.57 -10.02 25.54
CA TYR A 111 9.03 -11.01 24.60
C TYR A 111 8.85 -12.39 25.25
N TYR A 112 9.84 -12.88 25.98
CA TYR A 112 9.77 -14.22 26.57
C TYR A 112 8.77 -14.31 27.73
N ILE A 113 8.66 -13.26 28.54
CA ILE A 113 7.59 -13.14 29.55
C ILE A 113 6.23 -13.21 28.87
N LYS A 114 6.03 -12.41 27.81
CA LYS A 114 4.77 -12.40 27.05
C LYS A 114 4.46 -13.71 26.35
N LEU A 115 5.47 -14.41 25.86
CA LEU A 115 5.30 -15.72 25.25
C LEU A 115 4.83 -16.75 26.28
N GLU A 116 5.31 -16.69 27.52
CA GLU A 116 4.85 -17.54 28.60
C GLU A 116 3.42 -17.18 29.05
N GLU A 117 3.12 -15.90 29.26
CA GLU A 117 1.78 -15.42 29.60
C GLU A 117 0.75 -15.84 28.54
N SER A 118 1.06 -15.62 27.27
CA SER A 118 0.15 -15.92 26.15
C SER A 118 -0.03 -17.42 25.92
N LYS A 119 0.90 -18.30 26.33
CA LYS A 119 0.67 -19.75 26.29
C LYS A 119 -0.41 -20.19 27.27
N ASN A 120 -0.51 -19.50 28.41
CA ASN A 120 -1.40 -19.89 29.50
C ASN A 120 -2.75 -19.15 29.45
N ASN A 121 -2.78 -17.93 28.91
CA ASN A 121 -3.91 -17.01 29.06
C ASN A 121 -4.52 -16.53 27.74
N LEU A 122 -4.11 -17.05 26.58
CA LEU A 122 -4.72 -16.66 25.30
C LEU A 122 -6.17 -17.15 25.23
N SER A 123 -7.07 -16.30 24.75
CA SER A 123 -8.47 -16.67 24.59
C SER A 123 -8.63 -17.80 23.55
N GLN A 124 -9.64 -18.65 23.71
CA GLN A 124 -9.93 -19.70 22.73
C GLN A 124 -10.18 -19.11 21.33
N LEU A 125 -10.86 -17.97 21.26
CA LEU A 125 -11.15 -17.29 19.99
C LEU A 125 -9.86 -16.87 19.27
N ASP A 126 -8.91 -16.28 20.00
CA ASP A 126 -7.63 -15.85 19.44
C ASP A 126 -6.78 -17.05 19.05
N TYR A 127 -6.80 -18.12 19.84
CA TYR A 127 -6.11 -19.36 19.51
C TYR A 127 -6.63 -19.98 18.20
N GLU A 128 -7.95 -20.05 18.01
CA GLU A 128 -8.55 -20.50 16.75
C GLU A 128 -8.15 -19.59 15.57
N ASN A 129 -8.08 -18.28 15.79
CA ASN A 129 -7.63 -17.32 14.78
C ASN A 129 -6.17 -17.55 14.36
N LEU A 130 -5.29 -17.86 15.31
CA LEU A 130 -3.89 -18.18 15.04
C LEU A 130 -3.69 -19.48 14.24
N LYS A 131 -4.67 -20.41 14.22
CA LYS A 131 -4.59 -21.61 13.36
C LYS A 131 -4.53 -21.28 11.87
N LEU A 132 -4.96 -20.08 11.47
CA LEU A 132 -4.85 -19.58 10.09
C LEU A 132 -3.41 -19.31 9.64
N ILE A 133 -2.45 -19.25 10.56
CA ILE A 133 -1.05 -18.97 10.21
C ILE A 133 -0.48 -20.03 9.27
N LYS A 134 -0.71 -21.32 9.55
CA LYS A 134 -0.18 -22.40 8.70
C LYS A 134 -0.67 -22.29 7.24
N PRO A 135 -2.00 -22.20 6.96
CA PRO A 135 -2.44 -22.03 5.59
C PRO A 135 -1.93 -20.72 4.96
N TYR A 136 -1.82 -19.63 5.73
CA TYR A 136 -1.24 -18.38 5.22
C TYR A 136 0.23 -18.51 4.86
N VAL A 137 1.07 -19.12 5.70
CA VAL A 137 2.50 -19.36 5.40
C VAL A 137 2.65 -20.18 4.12
N ILE A 138 1.86 -21.25 3.97
CA ILE A 138 1.87 -22.08 2.75
C ILE A 138 1.47 -21.24 1.53
N GLN A 139 0.40 -20.44 1.65
CA GLN A 139 -0.08 -19.58 0.58
C GLN A 139 0.95 -18.52 0.19
N ILE A 140 1.51 -17.79 1.16
CA ILE A 140 2.55 -16.76 0.98
C ILE A 140 3.74 -17.35 0.22
N ARG A 141 4.27 -18.47 0.71
CA ARG A 141 5.44 -19.15 0.10
C ARG A 141 5.14 -19.66 -1.31
N SER A 142 3.89 -20.05 -1.59
CA SER A 142 3.47 -20.47 -2.93
C SER A 142 3.36 -19.31 -3.93
N GLN A 143 3.14 -18.08 -3.44
CA GLN A 143 2.96 -16.86 -4.23
C GLN A 143 4.27 -16.08 -4.41
N PHE A 144 5.31 -16.40 -3.64
CA PHE A 144 6.62 -15.77 -3.77
C PHE A 144 7.12 -15.77 -5.21
N LYS A 145 7.71 -14.64 -5.59
CA LYS A 145 8.40 -14.52 -6.88
C LYS A 145 9.79 -15.09 -6.79
N TYR A 146 10.38 -15.36 -7.96
CA TYR A 146 11.70 -15.97 -8.10
C TYR A 146 12.77 -15.34 -7.18
N SER A 147 12.77 -14.01 -6.98
CA SER A 147 13.73 -13.33 -6.11
C SER A 147 13.51 -13.59 -4.62
N ILE A 148 12.24 -13.58 -4.18
CA ILE A 148 11.86 -13.84 -2.79
C ILE A 148 11.99 -15.33 -2.49
N ILE A 149 11.64 -16.22 -3.43
CA ILE A 149 11.86 -17.66 -3.32
C ILE A 149 13.34 -17.95 -3.05
N GLU A 150 14.24 -17.31 -3.79
CA GLU A 150 15.68 -17.50 -3.59
C GLU A 150 16.16 -16.96 -2.26
N LEU A 151 15.76 -15.74 -1.90
CA LEU A 151 16.07 -15.18 -0.58
C LEU A 151 15.58 -16.12 0.52
N ASP A 152 14.31 -16.52 0.47
CA ASP A 152 13.68 -17.43 1.43
C ASP A 152 14.46 -18.74 1.54
N TYR A 153 14.79 -19.38 0.42
CA TYR A 153 15.56 -20.62 0.42
C TYR A 153 16.95 -20.42 1.03
N TYR A 154 17.70 -19.40 0.60
CA TYR A 154 19.04 -19.17 1.11
C TYR A 154 19.06 -18.85 2.61
N LEU A 155 18.06 -18.13 3.10
CA LEU A 155 17.92 -17.78 4.51
C LEU A 155 17.37 -18.91 5.36
N THR A 156 16.58 -19.83 4.81
CA THR A 156 15.90 -20.86 5.62
C THR A 156 16.49 -22.26 5.47
N LYS A 157 17.31 -22.53 4.44
CA LYS A 157 17.93 -23.85 4.20
C LYS A 157 18.72 -24.42 5.37
N TYR A 158 19.23 -23.59 6.27
CA TYR A 158 19.99 -24.09 7.43
C TYR A 158 19.08 -24.69 8.51
N LEU A 159 17.81 -24.26 8.60
CA LEU A 159 16.82 -24.78 9.58
C LEU A 159 16.55 -26.27 9.38
N ILE A 160 16.81 -26.77 8.18
CA ILE A 160 16.55 -28.14 7.75
C ILE A 160 17.83 -28.85 7.33
N LYS A 161 19.02 -28.29 7.63
CA LYS A 161 20.31 -28.79 7.12
C LYS A 161 20.53 -30.28 7.43
N ASP A 162 20.15 -30.69 8.63
CA ASP A 162 20.32 -32.07 9.10
C ASP A 162 19.28 -33.02 8.48
N LEU A 163 18.13 -32.49 8.05
CA LEU A 163 17.05 -33.25 7.43
C LEU A 163 17.30 -33.55 5.93
N ILE A 164 18.15 -32.77 5.26
CA ILE A 164 18.38 -32.87 3.81
C ILE A 164 18.98 -34.22 3.39
N LYS A 165 19.69 -34.91 4.29
CA LYS A 165 20.39 -36.17 3.95
C LYS A 165 19.47 -37.39 3.87
N GLU A 166 18.33 -37.36 4.56
CA GLU A 166 17.54 -38.57 4.84
C GLU A 166 16.09 -38.50 4.37
N LYS A 167 15.62 -37.31 3.96
CA LYS A 167 14.21 -37.06 3.63
C LYS A 167 13.98 -36.76 2.16
N THR A 168 12.78 -37.06 1.68
CA THR A 168 12.29 -36.64 0.37
C THR A 168 12.10 -35.12 0.31
N GLN A 169 12.06 -34.55 -0.90
CA GLN A 169 11.83 -33.09 -1.08
C GLN A 169 10.50 -32.62 -0.49
N ALA A 170 9.46 -33.47 -0.52
CA ALA A 170 8.15 -33.15 0.04
C ALA A 170 8.21 -33.05 1.56
N GLU A 171 8.84 -34.01 2.23
CA GLU A 171 9.00 -34.01 3.70
C GLU A 171 9.90 -32.85 4.18
N ILE A 172 10.96 -32.54 3.41
CA ILE A 172 11.82 -31.37 3.70
C ILE A 172 10.99 -30.09 3.64
N LYS A 173 10.17 -29.93 2.59
CA LYS A 173 9.31 -28.76 2.43
C LYS A 173 8.29 -28.66 3.56
N GLU A 174 7.60 -29.74 3.89
CA GLU A 174 6.63 -29.75 4.98
C GLU A 174 7.27 -29.42 6.34
N SER A 175 8.44 -30.01 6.63
CA SER A 175 9.17 -29.71 7.86
C SER A 175 9.58 -28.24 7.93
N LEU A 176 10.04 -27.68 6.81
CA LEU A 176 10.40 -26.27 6.73
C LEU A 176 9.18 -25.36 6.95
N ASP A 177 8.06 -25.66 6.29
CA ASP A 177 6.82 -24.90 6.42
C ASP A 177 6.30 -24.95 7.87
N ASN A 178 6.40 -26.09 8.56
CA ASN A 178 6.06 -26.21 9.98
C ASN A 178 7.00 -25.38 10.86
N THR A 179 8.32 -25.46 10.69
CA THR A 179 9.27 -24.65 11.49
C THR A 179 9.03 -23.15 11.31
N ILE A 180 8.78 -22.69 10.07
CA ILE A 180 8.47 -21.28 9.81
C ILE A 180 7.14 -20.89 10.44
N THR A 181 6.13 -21.74 10.33
CA THR A 181 4.82 -21.56 10.96
C THR A 181 4.95 -21.37 12.47
N ASP A 182 5.71 -22.22 13.14
CA ASP A 182 5.89 -22.16 14.60
C ASP A 182 6.56 -20.85 15.03
N LEU A 183 7.57 -20.39 14.29
CA LEU A 183 8.26 -19.14 14.58
C LEU A 183 7.36 -17.92 14.41
N VAL A 184 6.57 -17.88 13.33
CA VAL A 184 5.57 -16.83 13.09
C VAL A 184 4.46 -16.89 14.13
N PHE A 185 3.99 -18.10 14.49
CA PHE A 185 2.97 -18.31 15.50
C PHE A 185 3.36 -17.74 16.84
N GLN A 186 4.58 -18.00 17.33
CA GLN A 186 5.01 -17.46 18.62
C GLN A 186 5.05 -15.93 18.64
N VAL A 187 5.49 -15.28 17.55
CA VAL A 187 5.49 -13.81 17.46
C VAL A 187 4.07 -13.26 17.49
N LEU A 188 3.19 -13.81 16.65
CA LEU A 188 1.82 -13.34 16.53
C LEU A 188 0.96 -13.70 17.75
N GLN A 189 1.28 -14.79 18.44
CA GLN A 189 0.68 -15.16 19.71
C GLN A 189 0.90 -14.05 20.75
N CYS A 190 2.15 -13.59 20.93
CA CYS A 190 2.45 -12.46 21.81
C CYS A 190 1.75 -11.19 21.35
N PHE A 191 1.80 -10.90 20.05
CA PHE A 191 1.24 -9.66 19.49
C PHE A 191 -0.28 -9.58 19.68
N ILE A 192 -1.02 -10.65 19.38
CA ILE A 192 -2.48 -10.70 19.53
C ILE A 192 -2.86 -10.73 21.01
N TYR A 193 -2.10 -11.41 21.86
CA TYR A 193 -2.32 -11.41 23.30
C TYR A 193 -2.29 -9.98 23.91
N ASP A 194 -1.31 -9.16 23.50
CA ASP A 194 -1.26 -7.76 23.91
C ASP A 194 -2.32 -6.89 23.22
N ASN A 195 -2.91 -7.37 22.11
CA ASN A 195 -3.80 -6.59 21.23
C ASN A 195 -5.01 -7.41 20.75
N PRO A 196 -5.93 -7.77 21.64
CA PRO A 196 -7.00 -8.73 21.35
C PRO A 196 -8.04 -8.22 20.33
N SER A 197 -8.03 -6.92 19.99
CA SER A 197 -8.87 -6.39 18.91
C SER A 197 -8.35 -6.68 17.51
N ILE A 198 -7.08 -7.08 17.38
CA ILE A 198 -6.42 -7.35 16.10
C ILE A 198 -6.60 -8.82 15.75
N LYS A 199 -6.99 -9.08 14.49
CA LYS A 199 -7.14 -10.45 13.98
C LYS A 199 -5.86 -10.89 13.28
N CYS A 200 -5.64 -12.20 13.24
CA CYS A 200 -4.59 -12.78 12.41
C CYS A 200 -4.99 -12.68 10.93
N THR A 201 -4.30 -11.83 10.17
CA THR A 201 -4.54 -11.65 8.73
C THR A 201 -3.37 -12.17 7.89
N TYR A 202 -3.63 -12.43 6.62
CA TYR A 202 -2.59 -12.80 5.65
C TYR A 202 -1.42 -11.80 5.63
N ASN A 203 -1.71 -10.50 5.60
CA ASN A 203 -0.69 -9.44 5.52
C ASN A 203 0.18 -9.39 6.80
N LEU A 204 -0.43 -9.60 7.96
CA LEU A 204 0.29 -9.67 9.24
C LEU A 204 1.24 -10.87 9.27
N VAL A 205 0.81 -12.03 8.79
CA VAL A 205 1.68 -13.21 8.63
C VAL A 205 2.81 -12.93 7.64
N GLN A 206 2.52 -12.32 6.49
CA GLN A 206 3.52 -11.99 5.46
C GLN A 206 4.57 -11.01 5.97
N LEU A 207 4.15 -9.93 6.66
CA LEU A 207 5.06 -8.97 7.30
C LEU A 207 5.92 -9.65 8.35
N THR A 208 5.33 -10.49 9.20
CA THR A 208 6.06 -11.20 10.26
C THR A 208 7.12 -12.12 9.68
N GLN A 209 6.76 -12.91 8.66
CA GLN A 209 7.70 -13.78 7.94
C GLN A 209 8.81 -12.96 7.28
N PHE A 210 8.48 -11.83 6.67
CA PHE A 210 9.47 -10.96 6.02
C PHE A 210 10.46 -10.35 7.03
N LEU A 211 9.97 -9.86 8.17
CA LEU A 211 10.84 -9.30 9.22
C LEU A 211 11.74 -10.36 9.86
N LEU A 212 11.30 -11.62 9.93
CA LEU A 212 12.14 -12.74 10.37
C LEU A 212 13.33 -13.00 9.44
N TYR A 213 13.38 -12.47 8.21
CA TYR A 213 14.59 -12.52 7.38
C TYR A 213 15.75 -11.67 7.92
N PHE A 214 15.45 -10.70 8.80
CA PHE A 214 16.42 -9.74 9.32
C PHE A 214 16.61 -9.83 10.83
N HIS A 215 15.57 -10.21 11.57
CA HIS A 215 15.48 -10.06 13.02
C HIS A 215 15.18 -11.38 13.73
N SER A 216 15.55 -11.45 15.01
CA SER A 216 15.00 -12.44 15.94
C SER A 216 13.53 -12.17 16.28
N GLN A 217 12.79 -13.21 16.71
CA GLN A 217 11.39 -13.09 17.13
C GLN A 217 11.08 -11.93 18.09
N PRO A 218 11.85 -11.67 19.17
CA PRO A 218 11.62 -10.52 20.03
C PRO A 218 11.64 -9.18 19.30
N LEU A 219 12.62 -9.00 18.41
CA LEU A 219 12.75 -7.77 17.63
C LEU A 219 11.69 -7.66 16.54
N VAL A 220 11.23 -8.78 15.98
CA VAL A 220 10.07 -8.77 15.09
C VAL A 220 8.83 -8.27 15.83
N LEU A 221 8.54 -8.78 17.04
CA LEU A 221 7.42 -8.27 17.85
C LEU A 221 7.56 -6.77 18.12
N TYR A 222 8.78 -6.31 18.42
CA TYR A 222 9.08 -4.89 18.62
C TYR A 222 8.79 -4.06 17.37
N PHE A 223 9.31 -4.45 16.20
CA PHE A 223 9.10 -3.70 14.96
C PHE A 223 7.64 -3.72 14.52
N ILE A 224 6.91 -4.84 14.66
CA ILE A 224 5.46 -4.87 14.37
C ILE A 224 4.72 -3.85 15.24
N ASN A 225 5.05 -3.78 16.53
CA ASN A 225 4.43 -2.80 17.44
C ASN A 225 4.78 -1.35 17.09
N ILE A 226 5.98 -1.06 16.57
CA ILE A 226 6.29 0.26 16.01
C ILE A 226 5.40 0.53 14.80
N LEU A 227 5.44 -0.35 13.80
CA LEU A 227 4.72 -0.16 12.54
C LEU A 227 3.21 0.02 12.77
N ARG A 228 2.64 -0.63 13.79
CA ARG A 228 1.25 -0.43 14.18
C ARG A 228 0.93 0.97 14.67
N LYS A 229 1.83 1.59 15.42
CA LYS A 229 1.60 2.93 15.96
C LYS A 229 1.66 4.00 14.85
N GLU A 230 2.22 3.65 13.70
CA GLU A 230 2.39 4.55 12.56
C GLU A 230 1.18 4.48 11.63
N GLY A 231 0.55 5.64 11.38
CA GLY A 231 -0.80 5.72 10.81
C GLY A 231 -1.01 4.98 9.48
N CYS A 232 -0.04 5.02 8.56
CA CYS A 232 -0.18 4.36 7.26
C CYS A 232 -0.09 2.83 7.32
N LEU A 233 0.66 2.30 8.29
CA LEU A 233 0.91 0.88 8.47
C LEU A 233 -0.06 0.25 9.47
N LYS A 234 -0.65 1.06 10.36
CA LYS A 234 -1.76 0.67 11.22
C LYS A 234 -2.87 -0.05 10.46
N ARG A 235 -3.22 0.46 9.27
CA ARG A 235 -4.22 -0.14 8.38
C ARG A 235 -3.94 -1.60 8.04
N LEU A 236 -2.67 -1.92 7.76
CA LEU A 236 -2.25 -3.27 7.40
C LEU A 236 -2.44 -4.27 8.55
N LEU A 237 -2.45 -3.74 9.76
CA LEU A 237 -2.47 -4.51 11.00
C LEU A 237 -3.86 -4.56 11.63
N GLU A 238 -4.73 -3.58 11.39
CA GLU A 238 -6.03 -3.43 12.07
C GLU A 238 -7.26 -3.82 11.23
N ASN A 239 -7.11 -4.75 10.28
CA ASN A 239 -8.20 -5.40 9.51
C ASN A 239 -8.89 -4.56 8.42
N ALA A 240 -8.29 -3.51 7.87
CA ALA A 240 -8.89 -2.88 6.69
C ALA A 240 -8.58 -3.72 5.44
N GLU A 241 -9.58 -4.42 4.91
CA GLU A 241 -9.42 -5.25 3.71
C GLU A 241 -9.18 -4.42 2.44
N GLN A 242 -9.61 -3.15 2.44
CA GLN A 242 -9.55 -2.25 1.29
C GLN A 242 -9.08 -0.84 1.67
N LEU A 243 -8.47 -0.14 0.71
CA LEU A 243 -8.19 1.28 0.81
C LEU A 243 -9.50 2.07 0.76
N GLN A 244 -9.64 3.03 1.66
CA GLN A 244 -10.73 4.00 1.60
C GLN A 244 -10.49 4.99 0.46
N SER A 245 -11.57 5.57 -0.08
CA SER A 245 -11.46 6.58 -1.16
C SER A 245 -10.59 7.77 -0.75
N SER A 246 -10.64 8.20 0.51
CA SER A 246 -9.81 9.28 1.05
C SER A 246 -8.31 8.95 1.02
N GLU A 247 -7.94 7.68 1.18
CA GLU A 247 -6.54 7.25 1.07
C GLU A 247 -6.08 7.24 -0.38
N ILE A 248 -6.96 6.89 -1.32
CA ILE A 248 -6.70 7.02 -2.75
C ILE A 248 -6.51 8.50 -3.13
N ASP A 249 -7.30 9.42 -2.55
CA ASP A 249 -7.15 10.86 -2.78
C ASP A 249 -5.76 11.36 -2.32
N ILE A 250 -5.28 10.86 -1.18
CA ILE A 250 -3.94 11.18 -0.65
C ILE A 250 -2.85 10.68 -1.60
N LEU A 251 -2.93 9.41 -2.03
CA LEU A 251 -1.97 8.85 -2.98
C LEU A 251 -1.99 9.62 -4.31
N GLN A 252 -3.17 10.07 -4.74
CA GLN A 252 -3.34 10.87 -5.95
C GLN A 252 -2.66 12.23 -5.81
N GLU A 253 -2.85 12.93 -4.69
CA GLU A 253 -2.19 14.21 -4.42
C GLU A 253 -0.67 14.04 -4.28
N ILE A 254 -0.17 12.98 -3.64
CA ILE A 254 1.27 12.65 -3.61
C ILE A 254 1.82 12.52 -5.04
N GLY A 255 1.13 11.76 -5.92
CA GLY A 255 1.51 11.64 -7.32
C GLY A 255 1.54 12.97 -8.07
N LYS A 256 0.56 13.83 -7.81
CA LYS A 256 0.47 15.17 -8.39
C LYS A 256 1.58 16.11 -7.91
N THR A 257 1.82 16.17 -6.59
CA THR A 257 2.77 17.13 -6.00
C THR A 257 4.21 16.68 -6.16
N ASN A 258 4.50 15.41 -5.83
CA ASN A 258 5.87 14.91 -5.75
C ASN A 258 6.36 14.42 -7.12
N HIS A 259 5.44 13.90 -7.95
CA HIS A 259 5.79 13.26 -9.21
C HIS A 259 5.25 13.97 -10.46
N GLN A 260 4.69 15.17 -10.29
CA GLN A 260 4.27 16.06 -11.39
C GLN A 260 3.31 15.40 -12.39
N ILE A 261 2.43 14.50 -11.92
CA ILE A 261 1.40 13.92 -12.76
C ILE A 261 0.48 15.03 -13.27
N GLN A 262 0.33 15.13 -14.59
CA GLN A 262 -0.45 16.19 -15.23
C GLN A 262 -1.94 16.04 -14.88
N GLN A 263 -2.64 17.18 -14.80
CA GLN A 263 -4.08 17.22 -14.51
C GLN A 263 -4.91 16.30 -15.43
N THR A 264 -4.51 16.20 -16.70
CA THR A 264 -5.14 15.35 -17.72
C THR A 264 -4.99 13.85 -17.46
N ASP A 265 -3.96 13.44 -16.72
CA ASP A 265 -3.68 12.04 -16.40
C ASP A 265 -4.28 11.60 -15.05
N LEU A 266 -4.71 12.55 -14.21
CA LEU A 266 -5.14 12.27 -12.84
C LEU A 266 -6.28 11.26 -12.76
N PHE A 267 -7.22 11.29 -13.70
CA PHE A 267 -8.31 10.30 -13.74
C PHE A 267 -7.77 8.87 -13.92
N PHE A 268 -6.85 8.68 -14.88
CA PHE A 268 -6.25 7.37 -15.14
C PHE A 268 -5.38 6.91 -13.98
N PHE A 269 -4.60 7.83 -13.40
CA PHE A 269 -3.79 7.55 -12.22
C PHE A 269 -4.64 7.12 -11.03
N ARG A 270 -5.78 7.79 -10.78
CA ARG A 270 -6.72 7.37 -9.75
C ARG A 270 -7.21 5.95 -9.99
N LYS A 271 -7.61 5.62 -11.22
CA LYS A 271 -8.06 4.27 -11.57
C LYS A 271 -6.98 3.21 -11.39
N TYR A 272 -5.72 3.56 -11.65
CA TYR A 272 -4.59 2.71 -11.31
C TYR A 272 -4.48 2.49 -9.79
N LEU A 273 -4.53 3.57 -9.00
CA LEU A 273 -4.43 3.49 -7.54
C LEU A 273 -5.57 2.64 -6.94
N GLU A 274 -6.82 2.89 -7.35
CA GLU A 274 -8.00 2.11 -6.93
C GLU A 274 -7.81 0.60 -7.18
N LYS A 275 -7.10 0.26 -8.25
CA LYS A 275 -6.88 -1.13 -8.66
C LYS A 275 -5.72 -1.81 -7.96
N TYR A 276 -4.59 -1.11 -7.81
CA TYR A 276 -3.33 -1.73 -7.41
C TYR A 276 -2.82 -1.31 -6.04
N ALA A 277 -3.11 -0.09 -5.60
CA ALA A 277 -2.51 0.48 -4.39
C ALA A 277 -2.81 -0.39 -3.16
N ASN A 278 -4.02 -0.95 -3.06
CA ASN A 278 -4.36 -1.79 -1.92
C ASN A 278 -3.47 -3.01 -1.86
N SER A 279 -3.32 -3.74 -2.97
CA SER A 279 -2.49 -4.94 -3.03
C SER A 279 -0.99 -4.63 -2.88
N MET A 280 -0.52 -3.50 -3.42
CA MET A 280 0.87 -3.07 -3.24
C MET A 280 1.19 -2.78 -1.78
N LEU A 281 0.37 -1.93 -1.13
CA LEU A 281 0.57 -1.55 0.26
C LEU A 281 0.33 -2.74 1.19
N SER A 282 -0.70 -3.56 0.94
CA SER A 282 -1.05 -4.70 1.79
C SER A 282 0.01 -5.79 1.80
N SER A 283 0.65 -6.02 0.65
CA SER A 283 1.77 -6.94 0.53
C SER A 283 3.12 -6.31 0.85
N LEU A 284 3.15 -5.02 1.24
CA LEU A 284 4.39 -4.25 1.46
C LEU A 284 5.34 -4.35 0.27
N PHE A 285 4.77 -4.36 -0.93
CA PHE A 285 5.44 -4.54 -2.21
C PHE A 285 6.19 -5.87 -2.40
N ILE A 286 6.09 -6.84 -1.49
CA ILE A 286 6.72 -8.17 -1.63
C ILE A 286 6.27 -8.82 -2.95
N ASP A 287 5.00 -8.65 -3.28
CA ASP A 287 4.38 -9.17 -4.49
C ASP A 287 4.52 -8.25 -5.71
N TYR A 288 5.25 -7.14 -5.60
CA TYR A 288 5.44 -6.17 -6.69
C TYR A 288 6.90 -5.92 -7.05
N LEU A 289 7.79 -5.86 -6.08
CA LEU A 289 9.19 -5.50 -6.28
C LEU A 289 10.12 -6.70 -6.12
N ASN A 290 11.37 -6.54 -6.54
CA ASN A 290 12.43 -7.49 -6.23
C ASN A 290 12.99 -7.25 -4.82
N VAL A 291 13.65 -8.26 -4.26
CA VAL A 291 14.24 -8.21 -2.91
C VAL A 291 15.15 -6.99 -2.69
N PRO A 292 16.07 -6.63 -3.60
CA PRO A 292 16.91 -5.45 -3.44
C PRO A 292 16.13 -4.14 -3.25
N CYS A 293 15.02 -3.99 -3.96
CA CYS A 293 14.12 -2.85 -3.82
C CYS A 293 13.42 -2.89 -2.46
N ILE A 294 12.80 -4.02 -2.09
CA ILE A 294 12.07 -4.15 -0.82
C ILE A 294 12.99 -3.84 0.36
N ILE A 295 14.21 -4.39 0.38
CA ILE A 295 15.18 -4.12 1.45
C ILE A 295 15.56 -2.64 1.51
N TYR A 296 15.72 -1.98 0.36
CA TYR A 296 16.00 -0.55 0.32
C TYR A 296 14.85 0.29 0.91
N ILE A 297 13.60 -0.09 0.64
CA ILE A 297 12.41 0.57 1.17
C ILE A 297 12.38 0.46 2.70
N PHE A 298 12.48 -0.76 3.23
CA PHE A 298 12.46 -0.96 4.68
C PHE A 298 13.68 -0.33 5.39
N ASP A 299 14.84 -0.30 4.73
CA ASP A 299 16.01 0.42 5.26
C ASP A 299 15.71 1.92 5.44
N ARG A 300 15.01 2.54 4.49
CA ARG A 300 14.59 3.95 4.61
C ARG A 300 13.53 4.14 5.70
N ILE A 301 12.50 3.29 5.70
CA ILE A 301 11.42 3.33 6.69
C ILE A 301 11.99 3.29 8.11
N PHE A 302 12.87 2.32 8.41
CA PHE A 302 13.38 2.17 9.77
C PHE A 302 14.49 3.15 10.14
N LYS A 303 15.37 3.54 9.21
CA LYS A 303 16.44 4.51 9.51
C LYS A 303 15.91 5.92 9.66
N TYR A 304 15.01 6.34 8.78
CA TYR A 304 14.53 7.71 8.74
C TYR A 304 13.18 7.91 9.43
N LYS A 305 12.52 6.81 9.85
CA LYS A 305 11.16 6.83 10.40
C LYS A 305 10.17 7.53 9.46
N ASN A 306 10.45 7.46 8.16
CA ASN A 306 9.58 8.02 7.14
C ASN A 306 8.67 6.91 6.61
N TYR A 307 7.51 6.77 7.23
CA TYR A 307 6.55 5.73 6.87
C TYR A 307 5.73 6.09 5.62
N SER A 308 5.75 7.36 5.17
CA SER A 308 5.11 7.78 3.92
C SER A 308 5.82 7.25 2.66
N GLU A 309 7.03 6.70 2.84
CA GLU A 309 7.84 6.16 1.75
C GLU A 309 7.09 5.05 0.97
N LEU A 310 6.18 4.31 1.63
CA LEU A 310 5.36 3.30 0.96
C LEU A 310 4.33 3.94 0.02
N GLU A 311 3.69 5.02 0.46
CA GLU A 311 2.77 5.82 -0.35
C GLU A 311 3.48 6.50 -1.52
N ASP A 312 4.65 7.10 -1.27
CA ASP A 312 5.46 7.75 -2.30
C ASP A 312 5.84 6.75 -3.40
N ILE A 313 6.23 5.53 -3.03
CA ILE A 313 6.56 4.46 -3.99
C ILE A 313 5.30 3.95 -4.70
N THR A 314 4.18 3.83 -4.00
CA THR A 314 2.90 3.43 -4.62
C THR A 314 2.53 4.41 -5.73
N ALA A 315 2.64 5.71 -5.46
CA ALA A 315 2.38 6.76 -6.43
C ALA A 315 3.40 6.76 -7.58
N LEU A 316 4.68 6.50 -7.30
CA LEU A 316 5.75 6.47 -8.30
C LEU A 316 5.60 5.33 -9.32
N LEU A 317 5.16 4.14 -8.88
CA LEU A 317 5.16 2.96 -9.73
C LEU A 317 4.19 3.04 -10.92
N ASP A 318 3.19 3.92 -10.90
CA ASP A 318 2.28 4.15 -12.04
C ASP A 318 2.96 4.85 -13.23
N ILE A 319 3.84 5.81 -12.95
CA ILE A 319 4.36 6.74 -13.97
C ILE A 319 5.17 6.02 -15.07
N LYS A 320 5.70 4.84 -14.77
CA LYS A 320 6.44 4.01 -15.73
C LYS A 320 5.57 3.16 -16.65
N LEU A 321 4.24 3.13 -16.49
CA LEU A 321 3.38 2.08 -17.02
C LEU A 321 2.21 2.56 -17.88
N LYS A 322 2.18 3.85 -18.25
CA LYS A 322 1.11 4.43 -19.07
C LYS A 322 0.78 3.56 -20.30
N GLY A 323 -0.48 3.11 -20.38
CA GLY A 323 -1.09 2.55 -21.59
C GLY A 323 -0.93 1.05 -21.83
N GLN A 324 -0.68 0.24 -20.80
CA GLN A 324 -0.49 -1.22 -20.95
C GLN A 324 -1.58 -2.05 -20.25
N ASP A 325 -1.77 -3.29 -20.68
CA ASP A 325 -2.72 -4.24 -20.08
C ASP A 325 -2.29 -4.66 -18.65
N ASP A 326 -3.25 -5.05 -17.81
CA ASP A 326 -3.11 -5.22 -16.37
C ASP A 326 -2.06 -6.27 -15.95
N GLU A 327 -2.09 -7.41 -16.62
CA GLU A 327 -1.15 -8.50 -16.37
C GLU A 327 0.26 -8.13 -16.87
N PHE A 328 0.32 -7.36 -17.95
CA PHE A 328 1.56 -6.85 -18.50
C PHE A 328 2.19 -5.82 -17.54
N ILE A 329 1.44 -4.83 -17.07
CA ILE A 329 1.85 -3.80 -16.10
C ILE A 329 2.46 -4.44 -14.85
N THR A 330 1.72 -5.38 -14.25
CA THR A 330 2.16 -6.05 -13.02
C THR A 330 3.46 -6.83 -13.28
N ASN A 331 3.55 -7.54 -14.40
CA ASN A 331 4.77 -8.26 -14.78
C ASN A 331 5.93 -7.32 -15.10
N GLN A 332 5.70 -6.15 -15.71
CA GLN A 332 6.71 -5.15 -16.03
C GLN A 332 7.30 -4.51 -14.77
N ILE A 333 6.46 -4.06 -13.82
CA ILE A 333 6.93 -3.56 -12.51
C ILE A 333 7.84 -4.60 -11.87
N ARG A 334 7.34 -5.84 -11.78
CA ARG A 334 8.03 -6.96 -11.14
C ARG A 334 9.38 -7.27 -11.76
N ARG A 335 9.44 -7.22 -13.09
CA ARG A 335 10.61 -7.64 -13.86
C ARG A 335 11.64 -6.54 -14.01
N ASN A 336 11.23 -5.28 -14.11
CA ASN A 336 12.09 -4.21 -14.63
C ASN A 336 12.42 -3.12 -13.61
N THR A 337 11.80 -3.10 -12.42
CA THR A 337 12.16 -2.12 -11.39
C THR A 337 13.50 -2.49 -10.75
N LYS A 338 14.55 -1.72 -11.04
CA LYS A 338 15.88 -1.91 -10.41
C LYS A 338 16.00 -1.05 -9.16
N ARG A 339 16.78 -1.52 -8.17
CA ARG A 339 17.12 -0.74 -6.97
C ARG A 339 17.69 0.63 -7.30
N LEU A 340 18.57 0.72 -8.31
CA LEU A 340 19.16 1.98 -8.74
C LEU A 340 18.13 2.96 -9.30
N ASP A 341 17.06 2.45 -9.91
CA ASP A 341 15.99 3.31 -10.39
C ASP A 341 15.25 3.90 -9.19
N LEU A 342 14.80 3.07 -8.25
CA LEU A 342 14.18 3.55 -7.00
C LEU A 342 15.08 4.54 -6.26
N LYS A 343 16.36 4.23 -6.09
CA LYS A 343 17.33 5.13 -5.45
C LYS A 343 17.43 6.47 -6.19
N LYS A 344 17.48 6.47 -7.52
CA LYS A 344 17.53 7.73 -8.29
C LYS A 344 16.26 8.58 -8.08
N TYR A 345 15.11 7.96 -7.90
CA TYR A 345 13.87 8.69 -7.63
C TYR A 345 13.82 9.20 -6.19
N LEU A 346 14.00 8.30 -5.23
CA LEU A 346 13.90 8.62 -3.81
C LEU A 346 15.06 9.50 -3.29
N ASN A 347 16.16 9.62 -4.05
CA ASN A 347 17.26 10.53 -3.75
C ASN A 347 17.20 11.84 -4.58
N LYS A 348 16.29 11.99 -5.55
CA LYS A 348 16.12 13.30 -6.21
C LYS A 348 15.63 14.36 -5.22
N ASP A 349 14.94 13.92 -4.18
CA ASP A 349 14.50 14.77 -3.06
C ASP A 349 15.60 15.02 -2.01
N ASP A 350 16.67 14.22 -1.96
CA ASP A 350 17.81 14.47 -1.06
C ASP A 350 18.52 15.81 -1.36
N ASN A 351 18.43 16.30 -2.61
CA ASN A 351 18.96 17.62 -2.99
C ASN A 351 18.01 18.78 -2.65
N VAL A 352 16.73 18.51 -2.37
CA VAL A 352 15.73 19.53 -2.00
C VAL A 352 15.50 19.56 -0.49
N GLU A 353 15.70 18.45 0.23
CA GLU A 353 15.34 18.34 1.66
C GLU A 353 16.49 18.41 2.66
N GLN A 354 17.76 18.23 2.26
CA GLN A 354 18.87 18.38 3.21
C GLN A 354 19.11 19.82 3.67
N SER A 355 18.48 20.83 3.06
CA SER A 355 18.69 22.24 3.44
C SER A 355 17.55 22.90 4.24
N GLN A 356 16.30 22.39 4.28
CA GLN A 356 15.20 23.21 4.83
C GLN A 356 14.07 22.55 5.66
N LYS A 357 13.92 21.22 5.82
CA LYS A 357 12.68 20.68 6.44
C LYS A 357 12.80 19.57 7.49
N ARG A 358 13.92 19.43 8.19
CA ARG A 358 13.96 18.51 9.36
C ARG A 358 13.11 18.93 10.57
N ASN A 359 12.33 20.03 10.48
CA ASN A 359 11.46 20.53 11.55
C ASN A 359 9.97 20.73 11.17
N THR A 360 9.44 20.20 10.05
CA THR A 360 8.05 20.55 9.63
C THR A 360 7.05 19.42 9.37
N TYR A 361 7.44 18.15 9.42
CA TYR A 361 6.51 17.03 9.22
C TYR A 361 6.76 15.94 10.27
N THR A 362 6.15 16.10 11.45
CA THR A 362 6.38 15.22 12.58
C THR A 362 5.41 14.05 12.69
N THR A 363 4.29 14.01 11.94
CA THR A 363 3.44 12.82 11.86
C THR A 363 2.61 12.77 10.57
N TYR A 364 2.26 11.56 10.12
CA TYR A 364 1.19 11.32 9.14
C TYR A 364 -0.14 11.97 9.58
N GLU A 365 -0.37 12.03 10.90
CA GLU A 365 -1.46 12.79 11.52
C GLU A 365 -1.36 14.29 11.25
N ASP A 366 -0.18 14.93 11.22
CA ASP A 366 -0.04 16.35 10.87
C ASP A 366 -0.44 16.61 9.41
N PHE A 367 -0.12 15.70 8.48
CA PHE A 367 -0.54 15.81 7.08
C PHE A 367 -2.04 15.54 6.92
N PHE A 368 -2.58 14.51 7.60
CA PHE A 368 -4.02 14.21 7.63
C PHE A 368 -4.82 15.32 8.32
N GLN A 369 -4.30 15.91 9.40
CA GLN A 369 -4.90 17.04 10.10
C GLN A 369 -4.77 18.31 9.29
N ARG A 370 -3.66 18.58 8.58
CA ARG A 370 -3.55 19.74 7.69
C ARG A 370 -4.43 19.62 6.45
N ASN A 371 -4.60 18.42 5.89
CA ASN A 371 -5.54 18.21 4.78
C ASN A 371 -6.99 18.15 5.26
N ARG A 372 -7.28 17.66 6.48
CA ARG A 372 -8.60 17.89 7.10
C ARG A 372 -8.84 19.38 7.37
N GLN A 373 -7.85 20.10 7.89
CA GLN A 373 -7.92 21.55 8.16
C GLN A 373 -7.91 22.40 6.90
N SER A 374 -7.47 21.90 5.75
CA SER A 374 -7.65 22.59 4.46
C SER A 374 -8.99 22.28 3.82
N ILE A 375 -9.66 21.18 4.23
CA ILE A 375 -10.97 20.75 3.73
C ILE A 375 -12.13 21.21 4.64
N GLU A 376 -11.93 21.42 5.95
CA GLU A 376 -13.04 21.71 6.90
C GLU A 376 -13.45 23.19 7.03
N PRO A 377 -12.57 24.22 7.05
CA PRO A 377 -13.02 25.61 7.13
C PRO A 377 -13.70 26.07 5.84
N GLN A 378 -13.27 25.56 4.68
CA GLN A 378 -13.88 25.91 3.39
C GLN A 378 -15.20 25.17 3.16
N ASN A 379 -15.39 23.96 3.69
CA ASN A 379 -16.71 23.30 3.67
C ASN A 379 -17.70 23.94 4.64
N GLN A 380 -17.27 24.37 5.84
CA GLN A 380 -18.16 25.06 6.79
C GLN A 380 -18.57 26.45 6.27
N ILE A 381 -17.62 27.23 5.72
CA ILE A 381 -17.93 28.52 5.07
C ILE A 381 -18.80 28.27 3.83
N GLY A 382 -18.50 27.26 3.00
CA GLY A 382 -19.32 26.90 1.85
C GLY A 382 -20.76 26.48 2.21
N GLN A 383 -20.93 25.72 3.29
CA GLN A 383 -22.23 25.29 3.82
C GLN A 383 -23.00 26.46 4.44
N ILE A 384 -22.33 27.36 5.17
CA ILE A 384 -22.92 28.61 5.68
C ILE A 384 -23.33 29.53 4.52
N LEU A 385 -22.48 29.67 3.49
CA LEU A 385 -22.78 30.46 2.29
C LEU A 385 -23.94 29.87 1.49
N GLN A 386 -24.06 28.54 1.38
CA GLN A 386 -25.24 27.89 0.81
C GLN A 386 -26.49 28.16 1.64
N LEU A 387 -26.41 28.15 2.97
CA LEU A 387 -27.53 28.42 3.86
C LEU A 387 -27.99 29.88 3.73
N ILE A 388 -27.04 30.83 3.64
CA ILE A 388 -27.30 32.25 3.38
C ILE A 388 -27.92 32.46 2.00
N ASP A 389 -27.39 31.84 0.94
CA ASP A 389 -27.91 31.97 -0.42
C ASP A 389 -29.34 31.40 -0.54
N SER A 390 -29.58 30.22 0.03
CA SER A 390 -30.87 29.53 -0.02
C SER A 390 -31.96 30.24 0.78
N TYR A 391 -31.63 30.69 1.99
CA TYR A 391 -32.61 31.21 2.94
C TYR A 391 -32.75 32.74 2.87
N VAL A 392 -31.63 33.48 2.88
CA VAL A 392 -31.62 34.94 2.97
C VAL A 392 -31.81 35.58 1.60
N LEU A 393 -31.11 35.09 0.57
CA LEU A 393 -31.18 35.68 -0.77
C LEU A 393 -32.38 35.17 -1.58
N LYS A 394 -32.67 33.86 -1.49
CA LYS A 394 -33.75 33.22 -2.26
C LYS A 394 -35.10 33.09 -1.53
N GLN A 395 -35.17 33.53 -0.27
CA GLN A 395 -36.38 33.51 0.58
C GLN A 395 -37.08 32.14 0.70
N GLN A 396 -36.34 31.04 0.60
CA GLN A 396 -36.91 29.70 0.75
C GLN A 396 -37.05 29.32 2.22
N PRO A 397 -38.08 28.55 2.63
CA PRO A 397 -38.18 28.06 4.01
C PRO A 397 -37.01 27.13 4.36
N LEU A 398 -36.61 27.11 5.65
CA LEU A 398 -35.59 26.17 6.13
C LEU A 398 -36.07 24.73 5.94
N THR A 399 -35.28 23.92 5.24
CA THR A 399 -35.52 22.49 5.08
C THR A 399 -34.97 21.73 6.29
N ASN A 400 -35.36 20.46 6.45
CA ASN A 400 -34.78 19.59 7.49
C ASN A 400 -33.26 19.46 7.37
N CYS A 401 -32.74 19.48 6.14
CA CYS A 401 -31.29 19.47 5.89
C CYS A 401 -30.60 20.73 6.45
N HIS A 402 -31.23 21.91 6.32
CA HIS A 402 -30.70 23.14 6.92
C HIS A 402 -30.72 23.08 8.45
N GLN A 403 -31.75 22.49 9.05
CA GLN A 403 -31.84 22.35 10.51
C GLN A 403 -30.80 21.40 11.09
N GLU A 404 -30.51 20.29 10.40
CA GLU A 404 -29.43 19.37 10.79
C GLU A 404 -28.05 20.02 10.64
N LEU A 405 -27.86 20.82 9.59
CA LEU A 405 -26.64 21.59 9.38
C LEU A 405 -26.45 22.66 10.47
N ILE A 406 -27.49 23.39 10.88
CA ILE A 406 -27.40 24.37 11.97
C ILE A 406 -26.97 23.70 13.29
N LYS A 407 -27.43 22.46 13.55
CA LYS A 407 -27.06 21.71 14.77
C LYS A 407 -25.59 21.28 14.82
N SER A 408 -24.90 21.23 13.68
CA SER A 408 -23.48 20.85 13.61
C SER A 408 -22.52 22.04 13.66
N LEU A 409 -23.04 23.27 13.67
CA LEU A 409 -22.25 24.50 13.75
C LEU A 409 -21.84 24.84 15.19
N ASN A 410 -20.79 25.66 15.32
CA ASN A 410 -20.37 26.14 16.63
C ASN A 410 -21.31 27.26 17.17
N PRO A 411 -21.29 27.56 18.48
CA PRO A 411 -22.24 28.51 19.08
C PRO A 411 -22.23 29.91 18.47
N GLU A 412 -21.05 30.43 18.09
CA GLU A 412 -20.92 31.75 17.46
C GLU A 412 -21.56 31.77 16.06
N GLN A 413 -21.40 30.71 15.28
CA GLN A 413 -22.00 30.56 13.95
C GLN A 413 -23.51 30.40 14.01
N VAL A 414 -24.02 29.62 14.97
CA VAL A 414 -25.46 29.48 15.22
C VAL A 414 -26.05 30.85 15.53
N GLN A 415 -25.39 31.65 16.38
CA GLN A 415 -25.84 33.00 16.71
C GLN A 415 -25.92 33.91 15.48
N ILE A 416 -24.91 33.88 14.60
CA ILE A 416 -24.92 34.65 13.35
C ILE A 416 -26.10 34.26 12.45
N ILE A 417 -26.38 32.96 12.30
CA ILE A 417 -27.50 32.47 11.49
C ILE A 417 -28.84 32.88 12.12
N GLU A 418 -29.00 32.74 13.43
CA GLU A 418 -30.21 33.17 14.14
C GLU A 418 -30.48 34.66 14.00
N ASP A 419 -29.43 35.49 14.05
CA ASP A 419 -29.55 36.94 13.89
C ASP A 419 -29.92 37.32 12.44
N LEU A 420 -29.39 36.61 11.44
CA LEU A 420 -29.80 36.76 10.04
C LEU A 420 -31.27 36.37 9.81
N ILE A 421 -31.72 35.25 10.40
CA ILE A 421 -33.12 34.81 10.34
C ILE A 421 -34.04 35.89 10.96
N LYS A 422 -33.67 36.44 12.13
CA LYS A 422 -34.43 37.50 12.80
C LYS A 422 -34.51 38.77 11.94
N LEU A 423 -33.41 39.20 11.34
CA LEU A 423 -33.37 40.38 10.46
C LEU A 423 -34.27 40.21 9.23
N GLN A 424 -34.30 39.02 8.63
CA GLN A 424 -35.19 38.73 7.49
C GLN A 424 -36.67 38.72 7.90
N GLY A 425 -37.00 38.14 9.06
CA GLY A 425 -38.36 38.18 9.60
C GLY A 425 -38.86 39.60 9.85
N GLN A 426 -37.99 40.48 10.38
CA GLN A 426 -38.30 41.90 10.57
C GLN A 426 -38.51 42.63 9.23
N LYS A 427 -37.69 42.34 8.21
CA LYS A 427 -37.85 42.94 6.88
C LYS A 427 -39.17 42.55 6.21
N ALA A 428 -39.57 41.28 6.31
CA ALA A 428 -40.86 40.81 5.79
C ALA A 428 -42.05 41.48 6.51
N GLN A 429 -41.97 41.69 7.84
CA GLN A 429 -42.97 42.44 8.59
C GLN A 429 -43.09 43.89 8.10
N ILE A 430 -41.96 44.60 7.96
CA ILE A 430 -41.93 45.98 7.46
C ILE A 430 -42.47 46.09 6.01
N GLU A 431 -42.17 45.11 5.14
CA GLU A 431 -42.68 45.09 3.76
C GLU A 431 -44.19 44.79 3.71
N SER A 432 -44.71 43.93 4.60
CA SER A 432 -46.15 43.66 4.70
C SER A 432 -46.97 44.82 5.30
N GLU A 433 -46.38 45.63 6.17
CA GLU A 433 -47.02 46.83 6.74
C GLU A 433 -47.03 48.03 5.77
N ASN A 434 -46.13 48.05 4.77
CA ASN A 434 -46.00 49.14 3.81
C ASN A 434 -46.71 48.91 2.47
N ILE A 435 -47.53 47.87 2.30
CA ILE A 435 -48.34 47.70 1.08
C ILE A 435 -49.49 48.73 1.13
N PRO A 436 -49.50 49.77 0.26
CA PRO A 436 -50.61 50.70 0.21
C PRO A 436 -51.84 49.95 -0.30
N ARG A 437 -52.97 50.07 0.40
CA ARG A 437 -54.28 49.61 -0.09
C ARG A 437 -54.62 50.37 -1.38
N SER A 438 -54.20 49.84 -2.53
CA SER A 438 -54.59 50.36 -3.84
C SER A 438 -55.98 49.85 -4.18
N ASN A 439 -56.90 50.81 -4.31
CA ASN A 439 -58.28 50.63 -4.68
C ASN A 439 -58.46 49.96 -6.05
N SER A 440 -59.55 49.20 -6.11
CA SER A 440 -60.23 48.60 -7.26
C SER A 440 -60.18 49.39 -8.57
N ILE A 441 -59.78 48.74 -9.67
CA ILE A 441 -60.20 49.12 -11.03
C ILE A 441 -60.61 47.88 -11.83
N ASN A 442 -61.68 48.10 -12.60
CA ASN A 442 -62.58 47.17 -13.26
C ASN A 442 -62.01 46.31 -14.41
N GLN A 443 -62.75 45.22 -14.59
CA GLN A 443 -62.83 44.24 -15.67
C GLN A 443 -62.59 44.78 -17.10
N SER A 444 -61.99 43.94 -17.95
CA SER A 444 -62.60 43.65 -19.25
C SER A 444 -62.30 42.21 -19.71
N LYS A 445 -63.37 41.55 -20.16
CA LYS A 445 -63.40 40.20 -20.75
C LYS A 445 -62.89 40.27 -22.18
N PHE A 446 -62.04 39.32 -22.60
CA PHE A 446 -62.04 38.87 -23.99
C PHE A 446 -61.86 37.35 -24.08
N GLN A 447 -62.82 36.73 -24.76
CA GLN A 447 -62.92 35.30 -25.04
C GLN A 447 -62.22 34.95 -26.35
N ARG A 448 -61.69 33.70 -26.37
CA ARG A 448 -61.55 32.75 -27.50
C ARG A 448 -60.61 33.10 -28.67
N LYS A 449 -59.63 32.21 -28.91
CA LYS A 449 -59.70 31.12 -29.92
C LYS A 449 -58.46 30.19 -29.81
N ARG A 450 -58.68 28.88 -29.86
CA ARG A 450 -57.71 27.85 -30.36
C ARG A 450 -57.88 27.75 -31.89
N PRO A 451 -57.09 26.97 -32.65
CA PRO A 451 -55.75 26.37 -32.47
C PRO A 451 -54.82 26.72 -33.67
N VAL A 452 -53.62 26.12 -33.76
CA VAL A 452 -52.99 25.51 -34.97
C VAL A 452 -51.49 25.23 -34.67
N GLN A 453 -51.12 23.95 -34.62
CA GLN A 453 -49.81 23.44 -35.12
C GLN A 453 -49.97 23.18 -36.63
N PRO A 454 -48.93 22.97 -37.49
CA PRO A 454 -47.50 22.70 -37.21
C PRO A 454 -46.54 23.51 -38.13
N TYR A 455 -45.22 23.32 -38.02
CA TYR A 455 -44.35 22.94 -39.15
C TYR A 455 -42.90 22.70 -38.69
N GLU A 456 -42.39 21.54 -39.08
CA GLU A 456 -40.97 21.23 -39.27
C GLU A 456 -40.35 22.18 -40.32
N LEU A 457 -39.05 22.45 -40.21
CA LEU A 457 -38.16 22.44 -41.37
C LEU A 457 -36.68 22.42 -40.95
N ASN A 458 -35.96 21.58 -41.69
CA ASN A 458 -34.55 21.23 -41.61
C ASN A 458 -33.58 22.42 -41.72
N MET A 459 -32.45 22.31 -41.00
CA MET A 459 -31.11 22.17 -41.60
C MET A 459 -30.29 21.19 -40.76
#